data_AF-A0A969JAR0-F1
#
_entry.id   AF-A0A969JAR0-F1
#
_cell.length_a   1.000
_cell.length_b   1.000
_cell.length_c   1.000
_cell.angle_alpha   90.00
_cell.angle_beta   90.00
_cell.angle_gamma   90.00
#
_symmetry.space_group_name_H-M   'P 1'
#
loop_
_entity.id
_entity.type
_entity.pdbx_description
1 polymer ?
#
loop_
_entity_poly.entity_id
_entity_poly.type
_entity_poly.pdbx_seq_one_letter_code
_entity_poly.pdbx_strand_id
1 'polypeptide(L)'
;MPDLDQRPEPNSIKQQLANLREQVQGISKDLSGDNLALLALLRTLENLHQEIRDTLFQDTLPDNRQALYHLLREVESEGGWPYIPRMSLRSLQEKLQNQFQQEAQEEALELEKEVELK
;
A
#
# COMPACT_ATOMS: atom_id res chain seq x y z
N MET A 1 13.94 21.74 29.46
CA MET A 1 12.83 21.64 28.48
C MET A 1 13.48 21.49 27.12
N PRO A 2 13.25 20.39 26.38
CA PRO A 2 13.78 20.25 25.03
C PRO A 2 13.01 21.15 24.08
N ASP A 3 13.76 21.77 23.18
CA ASP A 3 13.35 22.73 22.16
C ASP A 3 12.45 22.05 21.12
N LEU A 4 11.25 22.62 20.87
CA LEU A 4 10.23 22.07 19.96
C LEU A 4 10.43 22.51 18.50
N ASP A 5 11.52 23.21 18.16
CA ASP A 5 11.66 23.93 16.89
C ASP A 5 12.55 23.24 15.83
N GLN A 6 12.85 21.95 15.98
CA GLN A 6 13.63 21.20 14.98
C GLN A 6 12.79 20.60 13.84
N ARG A 7 11.67 21.22 13.45
CA ARG A 7 10.94 20.77 12.27
C ARG A 7 11.64 21.32 11.03
N PRO A 8 12.25 20.48 10.16
CA PRO A 8 12.90 20.99 8.96
C PRO A 8 11.87 21.73 8.10
N GLU A 9 12.24 22.93 7.65
CA GLU A 9 11.40 23.79 6.81
C GLU A 9 10.83 23.00 5.62
N PRO A 10 9.54 23.15 5.26
CA PRO A 10 8.88 22.32 4.26
C PRO A 10 9.54 22.40 2.86
N ASN A 11 10.25 23.47 2.55
CA ASN A 11 11.03 23.61 1.32
C ASN A 11 12.29 22.73 1.33
N SER A 12 12.92 22.55 2.50
CA SER A 12 14.11 21.70 2.68
C SER A 12 13.77 20.22 2.52
N ILE A 13 12.61 19.77 3.04
CA ILE A 13 12.19 18.36 2.93
C ILE A 13 11.91 17.99 1.47
N LYS A 14 11.21 18.87 0.73
CA LYS A 14 10.94 18.63 -0.70
C LYS A 14 12.23 18.48 -1.51
N GLN A 15 13.24 19.29 -1.21
CA GLN A 15 14.56 19.19 -1.85
C GLN A 15 15.30 17.91 -1.47
N GLN A 16 15.25 17.50 -0.19
CA GLN A 16 15.84 16.24 0.26
C GLN A 16 15.21 15.02 -0.43
N LEU A 17 13.88 15.00 -0.55
CA LEU A 17 13.16 13.93 -1.25
C LEU A 17 13.47 13.92 -2.76
N ALA A 18 13.58 15.10 -3.39
CA ALA A 18 13.98 15.21 -4.78
C ALA A 18 15.41 14.67 -5.01
N ASN A 19 16.35 15.00 -4.12
CA ASN A 19 17.72 14.51 -4.20
C ASN A 19 17.80 12.98 -4.01
N LEU A 20 17.07 12.43 -3.03
CA LEU A 20 16.97 10.98 -2.84
C LEU A 20 16.44 10.28 -4.11
N ARG A 21 15.40 10.85 -4.73
CA ARG A 21 14.86 10.34 -5.99
C ARG A 21 15.92 10.35 -7.10
N GLU A 22 16.67 11.43 -7.25
CA GLU A 22 17.75 11.53 -8.26
C GLU A 22 18.85 10.49 -8.02
N GLN A 23 19.25 10.27 -6.76
CA GLN A 23 20.23 9.24 -6.41
C GLN A 23 19.75 7.82 -6.78
N VAL A 24 18.51 7.47 -6.40
CA VAL A 24 17.92 6.16 -6.74
C VAL A 24 17.80 6.00 -8.26
N GLN A 25 17.44 7.06 -8.98
CA GLN A 25 17.41 7.06 -10.45
C GLN A 25 18.79 6.91 -11.08
N GLY A 26 19.84 7.51 -10.51
CA GLY A 26 21.22 7.33 -10.91
C GLY A 26 21.64 5.87 -10.81
N ILE A 27 21.44 5.27 -9.64
CA ILE A 27 21.73 3.85 -9.39
C ILE A 27 20.94 2.96 -10.38
N SER A 28 19.66 3.26 -10.60
CA SER A 28 18.83 2.49 -11.55
C SER A 28 19.36 2.52 -12.98
N LYS A 29 19.95 3.65 -13.41
CA LYS A 29 20.58 3.80 -14.73
C LYS A 29 21.90 3.05 -14.81
N ASP A 30 22.71 3.11 -13.76
CA ASP A 30 24.01 2.41 -13.71
C ASP A 30 23.83 0.88 -13.72
N LEU A 31 22.73 0.38 -13.15
CA LEU A 31 22.37 -1.04 -13.14
C LEU A 31 21.60 -1.48 -14.41
N SER A 32 21.47 -0.61 -15.41
CA SER A 32 20.71 -0.93 -16.63
C SER A 32 21.29 -2.13 -17.36
N GLY A 33 20.43 -3.09 -17.71
CA GLY A 33 20.83 -4.34 -18.37
C GLY A 33 21.18 -5.49 -17.41
N ASP A 34 21.32 -5.23 -16.10
CA ASP A 34 21.52 -6.27 -15.08
C ASP A 34 20.21 -6.50 -14.29
N ASN A 35 19.51 -7.58 -14.65
CA ASN A 35 18.22 -7.91 -14.04
C ASN A 35 18.32 -8.32 -12.56
N LEU A 36 19.43 -8.91 -12.12
CA LEU A 36 19.64 -9.33 -10.74
C LEU A 36 19.99 -8.14 -9.86
N ALA A 37 20.81 -7.23 -10.36
CA ALA A 37 21.14 -5.99 -9.65
C ALA A 37 19.92 -5.06 -9.53
N LEU A 38 19.11 -4.93 -10.59
CA LEU A 38 17.84 -4.20 -10.53
C LEU A 38 16.86 -4.85 -9.54
N LEU A 39 16.78 -6.17 -9.49
CA LEU A 39 15.96 -6.88 -8.50
C LEU A 39 16.45 -6.63 -7.06
N ALA A 40 17.76 -6.59 -6.84
CA ALA A 40 18.34 -6.25 -5.54
C ALA A 40 18.00 -4.81 -5.11
N LEU A 41 18.05 -3.85 -6.04
CA LEU A 41 17.62 -2.47 -5.80
C LEU A 41 16.14 -2.42 -5.40
N LEU A 42 15.25 -3.09 -6.16
CA LEU A 42 13.82 -3.13 -5.88
C LEU A 42 13.51 -3.74 -4.49
N ARG A 43 14.18 -4.83 -4.12
CA ARG A 43 14.03 -5.44 -2.79
C ARG A 43 14.49 -4.52 -1.66
N THR A 44 15.56 -3.77 -1.89
CA THR A 44 16.07 -2.80 -0.91
C THR A 44 15.07 -1.67 -0.68
N LEU A 45 14.50 -1.12 -1.74
CA LEU A 45 13.47 -0.07 -1.64
C LEU A 45 12.21 -0.59 -0.95
N GLU A 46 11.78 -1.81 -1.24
CA GLU A 46 10.62 -2.44 -0.60
C GLU A 46 10.86 -2.65 0.92
N ASN A 47 12.03 -3.14 1.32
CA ASN A 47 12.35 -3.32 2.74
C ASN A 47 12.36 -1.99 3.49
N LEU A 48 12.98 -0.95 2.91
CA LEU A 48 13.01 0.38 3.50
C LEU A 48 11.58 0.95 3.66
N HIS A 49 10.77 0.74 2.63
CA HIS A 49 9.36 1.13 2.65
C HIS A 49 8.58 0.41 3.76
N GLN A 50 8.74 -0.91 3.91
CA GLN A 50 8.10 -1.69 4.97
C GLN A 50 8.53 -1.22 6.35
N GLU A 51 9.83 -0.99 6.57
CA GLU A 51 10.37 -0.50 7.84
C GLU A 51 9.75 0.86 8.23
N ILE A 52 9.72 1.82 7.31
CA ILE A 52 9.11 3.13 7.54
C ILE A 52 7.62 2.98 7.84
N ARG A 53 6.91 2.11 7.11
CA ARG A 53 5.48 1.89 7.27
C ARG A 53 5.15 1.30 8.65
N ASP A 54 5.88 0.26 9.03
CA ASP A 54 5.57 -0.57 10.20
C ASP A 54 6.10 0.04 11.51
N THR A 55 6.99 1.04 11.43
CA THR A 55 7.49 1.78 12.59
C THR A 55 6.94 3.21 12.61
N LEU A 56 7.52 4.09 11.80
CA LEU A 56 7.28 5.53 11.87
C LEU A 56 5.88 5.94 11.40
N PHE A 57 5.37 5.34 10.31
CA PHE A 57 4.07 5.74 9.76
C PHE A 57 2.91 5.21 10.60
N GLN A 58 3.00 3.97 11.10
CA GLN A 58 1.97 3.39 11.95
C GLN A 58 1.74 4.21 13.23
N ASP A 59 2.81 4.71 13.85
CA ASP A 59 2.73 5.59 15.02
C ASP A 59 2.09 6.95 14.73
N THR A 60 2.03 7.36 13.46
CA THR A 60 1.40 8.61 13.03
C THR A 60 -0.05 8.44 12.57
N LEU A 61 -0.60 7.22 12.63
CA LEU A 61 -1.97 6.98 12.20
C LEU A 61 -2.97 7.77 13.06
N PRO A 62 -3.96 8.43 12.44
CA PRO A 62 -4.93 9.21 13.18
C PRO A 62 -5.77 8.33 14.11
N ASP A 63 -5.97 8.80 15.34
CA ASP A 63 -6.80 8.18 16.36
C ASP A 63 -8.31 8.52 16.21
N ASN A 64 -8.64 9.47 15.33
CA ASN A 64 -9.99 9.93 15.09
C ASN A 64 -10.40 9.79 13.62
N ARG A 65 -11.70 9.56 13.41
CA ARG A 65 -12.28 9.26 12.09
C ARG A 65 -12.08 10.39 11.08
N GLN A 66 -12.17 11.64 11.49
CA GLN A 66 -12.09 12.79 10.56
C GLN A 66 -10.68 12.90 9.96
N ALA A 67 -9.65 12.83 10.79
CA ALA A 67 -8.27 12.84 10.33
C ALA A 67 -7.91 11.58 9.54
N LEU A 68 -8.49 10.43 9.89
CA LEU A 68 -8.36 9.21 9.08
C LEU A 68 -8.97 9.38 7.68
N TYR A 69 -10.18 9.95 7.56
CA TYR A 69 -10.79 10.23 6.27
C TYR A 69 -9.97 11.23 5.44
N HIS A 70 -9.39 12.25 6.08
CA HIS A 70 -8.50 13.18 5.40
C HIS A 70 -7.26 12.46 4.86
N LEU A 71 -6.60 11.64 5.67
CA LEU A 71 -5.44 10.85 5.26
C LEU A 71 -5.79 9.91 4.09
N LEU A 72 -6.92 9.20 4.17
CA LEU A 72 -7.38 8.31 3.09
C LEU A 72 -7.63 9.07 1.78
N ARG A 73 -8.24 10.26 1.86
CA ARG A 73 -8.50 11.10 0.69
C ARG A 73 -7.22 11.60 0.03
N GLU A 74 -6.19 11.94 0.82
CA GLU A 74 -4.87 12.31 0.29
C GLU A 74 -4.18 11.12 -0.37
N VAL A 75 -4.26 9.93 0.22
CA VAL A 75 -3.71 8.69 -0.36
C VAL A 75 -4.43 8.31 -1.68
N GLU A 76 -5.75 8.53 -1.75
CA GLU A 76 -6.55 8.30 -2.95
C GLU A 76 -6.27 9.34 -4.06
N SER A 77 -6.06 10.61 -3.70
CA SER A 77 -5.87 11.72 -4.66
C SER A 77 -4.49 11.71 -5.32
N GLU A 78 -3.44 11.33 -4.58
CA GLU A 78 -2.07 11.22 -5.10
C GLU A 78 -1.81 9.87 -5.81
N GLY A 79 -2.78 8.95 -5.75
CA GLY A 79 -2.78 7.72 -6.53
C GLY A 79 -1.79 6.67 -6.02
N GLY A 80 -2.05 6.12 -4.84
CA GLY A 80 -1.48 4.83 -4.44
C GLY A 80 -1.36 4.66 -2.94
N TRP A 81 -1.88 3.54 -2.43
CA TRP A 81 -1.40 3.00 -1.16
C TRP A 81 0.12 2.74 -1.28
N PRO A 82 0.91 2.96 -0.22
CA PRO A 82 2.31 2.57 -0.18
C PRO A 82 2.44 1.09 -0.63
N TYR A 83 3.10 0.87 -1.78
CA TYR A 83 3.06 -0.31 -2.66
C TYR A 83 2.53 -1.61 -1.99
N ILE A 84 1.26 -1.96 -2.22
CA ILE A 84 0.70 -3.26 -1.78
C ILE A 84 1.25 -4.33 -2.74
N PRO A 85 1.95 -5.37 -2.25
CA PRO A 85 2.45 -6.44 -3.09
C PRO A 85 1.30 -7.08 -3.87
N ARG A 86 1.38 -7.10 -5.21
CA ARG A 86 0.32 -7.62 -6.10
C ARG A 86 -0.04 -9.10 -5.88
N MET A 87 0.66 -9.82 -5.00
CA MET A 87 0.28 -11.17 -4.57
C MET A 87 -0.88 -11.17 -3.58
N SER A 88 -1.01 -10.17 -2.69
CA SER A 88 -2.14 -10.12 -1.75
C SER A 88 -3.47 -9.80 -2.45
N LEU A 89 -3.44 -9.01 -3.53
CA LEU A 89 -4.64 -8.73 -4.34
C LEU A 89 -5.12 -9.95 -5.13
N ARG A 90 -4.22 -10.82 -5.60
CA ARG A 90 -4.61 -12.08 -6.26
C ARG A 90 -5.30 -13.03 -5.27
N SER A 91 -4.73 -13.20 -4.08
CA SER A 91 -5.35 -14.01 -3.04
C SER A 91 -6.66 -13.41 -2.51
N LEU A 92 -6.79 -12.08 -2.47
CA LEU A 92 -8.06 -11.40 -2.17
C LEU A 92 -9.10 -11.63 -3.27
N GLN A 93 -8.71 -11.52 -4.54
CA GLN A 93 -9.58 -11.77 -5.68
C GLN A 93 -10.10 -13.22 -5.68
N GLU A 94 -9.23 -14.19 -5.43
CA GLU A 94 -9.59 -15.61 -5.31
C GLU A 94 -10.60 -15.83 -4.16
N LYS A 95 -10.37 -15.20 -3.00
CA LYS A 95 -11.29 -15.30 -1.86
C LYS A 95 -12.65 -14.68 -2.15
N LEU A 96 -12.70 -13.49 -2.74
CA LEU A 96 -13.95 -12.81 -3.09
C LEU A 96 -14.73 -13.61 -4.15
N GLN A 97 -14.04 -14.14 -5.16
CA GLN A 97 -14.67 -14.94 -6.20
C GLN A 97 -15.28 -16.24 -5.63
N ASN A 98 -14.57 -16.91 -4.71
CA ASN A 98 -15.09 -18.08 -4.02
C ASN A 98 -16.31 -17.74 -3.15
N GLN A 99 -16.29 -16.60 -2.46
CA GLN A 99 -17.40 -16.18 -1.60
C GLN A 99 -18.68 -15.92 -2.42
N PHE A 100 -18.58 -15.17 -3.53
CA PHE A 100 -19.73 -14.93 -4.41
C PHE A 100 -20.28 -16.21 -5.05
N GLN A 101 -19.42 -17.21 -5.31
CA GLN A 101 -19.87 -18.50 -5.82
C GLN A 101 -20.61 -19.32 -4.76
N GLN A 102 -20.18 -19.25 -3.49
CA GLN A 102 -20.86 -19.94 -2.39
C GLN A 102 -22.24 -19.34 -2.11
N GLU A 103 -22.33 -18.02 -2.03
CA GLU A 103 -23.60 -17.31 -1.81
C GLU A 103 -24.62 -17.63 -2.92
N ALA A 104 -24.19 -17.64 -4.18
CA ALA A 104 -25.06 -18.01 -5.31
C ALA A 104 -25.49 -19.50 -5.31
N GLN A 105 -24.63 -20.40 -4.82
CA GLN A 105 -24.95 -21.83 -4.69
C GLN A 105 -25.94 -22.10 -3.56
N GLU A 106 -25.79 -21.40 -2.43
CA GLU A 106 -26.70 -21.50 -1.30
C GLU A 106 -28.09 -20.96 -1.66
N GLU A 107 -28.16 -19.81 -2.34
CA GLU A 107 -29.43 -19.22 -2.80
C GLU A 107 -30.14 -20.12 -3.83
N ALA A 108 -29.40 -20.70 -4.78
CA ALA A 108 -29.97 -21.66 -5.74
C ALA A 108 -30.50 -22.93 -5.05
N LEU A 109 -29.77 -23.45 -4.05
CA LEU A 109 -30.17 -24.63 -3.31
C LEU A 109 -31.41 -24.37 -2.42
N GLU A 110 -31.56 -23.17 -1.88
CA GLU A 110 -32.76 -22.77 -1.13
C GLU A 110 -33.99 -22.70 -2.03
N LEU A 111 -33.85 -22.13 -3.24
CA LEU A 111 -34.92 -22.07 -4.23
C LEU A 111 -35.35 -23.47 -4.71
N GLU A 112 -34.41 -24.39 -4.94
CA GLU A 112 -34.74 -25.78 -5.31
C GLU A 112 -35.52 -26.49 -4.20
N LYS A 113 -35.14 -26.30 -2.94
CA LYS A 113 -35.87 -26.87 -1.79
C LYS A 113 -37.28 -26.28 -1.66
N GLU A 114 -37.47 -24.99 -1.91
CA GLU A 114 -38.80 -24.37 -1.89
C GLU A 114 -39.72 -24.84 -3.02
N VAL A 115 -39.15 -25.21 -4.18
CA VAL A 115 -39.90 -25.78 -5.31
C VAL A 115 -40.31 -27.22 -5.02
N GLU A 116 -39.48 -28.01 -4.33
CA GLU A 116 -39.76 -29.42 -4.03
C GLU A 116 -40.73 -29.62 -2.84
N LEU A 117 -40.92 -28.59 -2.00
CA LEU A 117 -41.91 -28.57 -0.91
C LEU A 117 -43.31 -28.07 -1.32
N LYS A 118 -43.50 -27.66 -2.59
CA LYS A 118 -44.80 -27.27 -3.17
C LYS A 118 -45.34 -28.33 -4.11
#